data_AF-A0A962DHZ5-F1
#
_entry.id   AF-A0A962DHZ5-F1
#
_cell.length_a   1.000
_cell.length_b   1.000
_cell.length_c   1.000
_cell.angle_alpha   90.00
_cell.angle_beta   90.00
_cell.angle_gamma   90.00
#
_symmetry.space_group_name_H-M   'P 1'
#
loop_
_entity.id
_entity.type
_entity.pdbx_description
1 polymer ?
#
loop_
_entity_poly.entity_id
_entity_poly.type
_entity_poly.pdbx_seq_one_letter_code
_entity_poly.pdbx_strand_id
1 'polypeptide(L)'
;MPSGFPELDAMLGGGWPTGGLTELLIEAGASAELGLLSPVLTRLTCGDATVDPAWVMLIAPPWIPYAPGLCWQGLALSRVLVIDVRQAADALWAMEAALRSGACAGIIAWTGTAGRVALQRLHLLAGKRPVWSVLIRAARFRRERSPAMLRLQLHLEPGIQAAVCVEIFKNRLRAAGTVRVSLP
;
A
#
# COMPACT_ATOMS: atom_id res chain seq x y z
N MET A 1 -6.23 5.32 8.83
CA MET A 1 -6.08 6.27 7.71
C MET A 1 -7.17 6.00 6.69
N PRO A 2 -8.17 6.87 6.54
CA PRO A 2 -9.26 6.68 5.57
C PRO A 2 -8.75 6.36 4.17
N SER A 3 -9.36 5.36 3.53
CA SER A 3 -8.96 4.85 2.22
C SER A 3 -9.43 5.73 1.06
N GLY A 4 -10.38 6.62 1.31
CA GLY A 4 -11.09 7.39 0.27
C GLY A 4 -12.31 6.66 -0.29
N PHE A 5 -12.55 5.41 0.13
CA PHE A 5 -13.68 4.60 -0.29
C PHE A 5 -14.49 4.19 0.95
N PRO A 6 -15.70 4.74 1.16
CA PRO A 6 -16.50 4.48 2.36
C PRO A 6 -16.76 3.00 2.62
N GLU A 7 -16.97 2.22 1.56
CA GLU A 7 -17.24 0.78 1.62
C GLU A 7 -16.03 0.01 2.15
N LEU A 8 -14.82 0.40 1.71
CA LEU A 8 -13.58 -0.17 2.19
C LEU A 8 -13.27 0.28 3.62
N ASP A 9 -13.51 1.54 3.96
CA ASP A 9 -13.31 2.05 5.32
C ASP A 9 -14.19 1.33 6.34
N ALA A 10 -15.44 1.02 6.00
CA ALA A 10 -16.34 0.23 6.84
C ALA A 10 -15.76 -1.16 7.14
N MET A 11 -15.21 -1.84 6.12
CA MET A 11 -14.58 -3.16 6.28
C MET A 11 -13.27 -3.11 7.08
N LEU A 12 -12.46 -2.07 6.88
CA LEU A 12 -11.18 -1.92 7.56
C LEU A 12 -11.35 -1.43 9.02
N GLY A 13 -12.54 -0.97 9.40
CA GLY A 13 -12.83 -0.44 10.73
C GLY A 13 -12.42 1.02 10.90
N GLY A 14 -12.57 1.83 9.85
CA GLY A 14 -12.19 3.25 9.81
C GLY A 14 -11.00 3.57 8.89
N GLY A 15 -10.64 2.62 8.02
CA GLY A 15 -9.59 2.77 7.00
C GLY A 15 -8.29 2.00 7.30
N TRP A 16 -7.26 2.29 6.51
CA TRP A 16 -5.98 1.59 6.55
C TRP A 16 -5.29 1.68 7.92
N PRO A 17 -4.71 0.57 8.42
CA PRO A 17 -3.91 0.60 9.63
C PRO A 17 -2.63 1.41 9.40
N THR A 18 -2.30 2.22 10.38
CA THR A 18 -1.02 2.93 10.52
C THR A 18 -0.29 2.35 11.72
N GLY A 19 1.03 2.18 11.65
CA GLY A 19 1.75 1.49 12.73
C GLY A 19 1.84 -0.02 12.54
N GLY A 20 2.00 -0.48 11.31
CA GLY A 20 2.18 -1.89 11.00
C GLY A 20 2.18 -2.16 9.51
N LEU A 21 2.71 -3.33 9.14
CA LEU A 21 2.75 -3.78 7.76
C LEU A 21 1.36 -4.20 7.24
N THR A 22 0.96 -3.62 6.11
CA THR A 22 -0.14 -4.10 5.26
C THR A 22 0.44 -4.83 4.06
N GLU A 23 -0.07 -6.01 3.73
CA GLU A 23 0.24 -6.65 2.44
C GLU A 23 -0.92 -6.53 1.48
N LEU A 24 -0.60 -6.09 0.27
CA LEU A 24 -1.51 -5.99 -0.83
C LEU A 24 -1.09 -6.97 -1.92
N LEU A 25 -1.91 -7.99 -2.16
CA LEU A 25 -1.63 -9.03 -3.13
C LEU A 25 -2.33 -8.74 -4.45
N ILE A 26 -1.59 -8.81 -5.55
CA ILE A 26 -2.10 -8.55 -6.90
C ILE A 26 -1.83 -9.73 -7.83
N GLU A 27 -2.74 -9.96 -8.78
CA GLU A 27 -2.54 -10.93 -9.85
C GLU A 27 -1.49 -10.44 -10.85
N ALA A 28 -0.82 -11.37 -11.54
CA ALA A 28 0.18 -11.00 -12.53
C ALA A 28 -0.47 -10.27 -13.71
N GLY A 29 0.06 -9.11 -14.08
CA GLY A 29 -0.48 -8.30 -15.17
C GLY A 29 -1.68 -7.42 -14.78
N ALA A 30 -2.20 -7.56 -13.56
CA ALA A 30 -3.18 -6.63 -13.02
C ALA A 30 -2.48 -5.39 -12.46
N SER A 31 -2.86 -4.20 -12.94
CA SER A 31 -2.39 -2.92 -12.42
C SER A 31 -3.58 -2.06 -12.03
N ALA A 32 -3.82 -1.94 -10.73
CA ALA A 32 -4.86 -1.08 -10.16
C ALA A 32 -4.58 -0.67 -8.70
N GLU A 33 -3.46 -1.14 -8.14
CA GLU A 33 -3.02 -0.81 -6.80
C GLU A 33 -2.93 0.70 -6.61
N LEU A 34 -2.36 1.44 -7.56
CA LEU A 34 -2.17 2.89 -7.41
C LEU A 34 -3.49 3.64 -7.46
N GLY A 35 -4.47 3.18 -8.24
CA GLY A 35 -5.82 3.74 -8.22
C GLY A 35 -6.47 3.61 -6.85
N LEU A 36 -6.41 2.41 -6.25
CA LEU A 36 -6.94 2.15 -4.91
C LEU A 36 -6.18 2.93 -3.81
N LEU A 37 -4.87 3.08 -3.96
CA LEU A 37 -4.01 3.73 -2.97
C LEU A 37 -3.97 5.25 -3.14
N SER A 38 -4.41 5.77 -4.29
CA SER A 38 -4.34 7.20 -4.65
C SER A 38 -4.96 8.15 -3.64
N PRO A 39 -6.12 7.88 -3.00
CA PRO A 39 -6.70 8.88 -2.10
C PRO A 39 -5.85 9.07 -0.84
N VAL A 40 -5.23 7.99 -0.35
CA VAL A 40 -4.31 8.05 0.79
C VAL A 40 -3.02 8.77 0.39
N LEU A 41 -2.50 8.50 -0.80
CA LEU A 41 -1.31 9.16 -1.33
C LEU A 41 -1.52 10.67 -1.48
N THR A 42 -2.65 11.07 -2.06
CA THR A 42 -3.05 12.48 -2.18
C THR A 42 -3.14 13.13 -0.80
N ARG A 43 -3.84 12.50 0.15
CA ARG A 43 -3.95 13.02 1.52
C ARG A 43 -2.61 13.19 2.20
N LEU A 44 -1.70 12.22 2.08
CA LEU A 44 -0.37 12.30 2.69
C LEU A 44 0.51 13.36 2.03
N THR A 45 0.45 13.50 0.71
CA THR A 45 1.32 14.43 -0.04
C THR A 45 0.81 15.86 0.01
N CYS A 46 -0.50 16.08 -0.03
CA CYS A 46 -1.12 17.42 0.00
C CYS A 46 -1.47 17.89 1.41
N GLY A 47 -1.58 16.98 2.38
CA GLY A 47 -2.11 17.25 3.71
C GLY A 47 -3.63 17.49 3.72
N ASP A 48 -4.20 17.59 4.92
CA ASP A 48 -5.57 18.03 5.17
C ASP A 48 -5.69 18.65 6.59
N ALA A 49 -6.91 18.87 7.07
CA ALA A 49 -7.16 19.43 8.40
C ALA A 49 -6.60 18.58 9.57
N THR A 50 -6.19 17.34 9.32
CA THR A 50 -5.76 16.36 10.35
C THR A 50 -4.33 15.87 10.16
N VAL A 51 -3.76 16.01 8.96
CA VAL A 51 -2.44 15.49 8.61
C VAL A 51 -1.66 16.56 7.84
N ASP A 52 -0.46 16.88 8.33
CA ASP A 52 0.45 17.77 7.61
C ASP A 52 1.00 17.10 6.33
N PRO A 53 1.27 17.88 5.28
CA PRO A 53 1.88 17.36 4.06
C PRO A 53 3.24 16.70 4.34
N ALA A 54 3.40 15.45 3.91
CA ALA A 54 4.55 14.62 4.19
C ALA A 54 5.07 13.90 2.94
N TRP A 55 6.30 13.41 3.01
CA TRP A 55 6.88 12.60 1.95
C TRP A 55 6.26 11.21 1.89
N VAL A 56 6.06 10.72 0.67
CA VAL A 56 5.72 9.33 0.38
C VAL A 56 6.81 8.70 -0.48
N MET A 57 7.15 7.44 -0.20
CA MET A 57 8.15 6.68 -0.93
C MET A 57 7.50 5.52 -1.70
N LEU A 58 7.76 5.44 -3.00
CA LEU A 58 7.44 4.32 -3.87
C LEU A 58 8.73 3.55 -4.16
N ILE A 59 8.85 2.33 -3.65
CA ILE A 59 10.09 1.55 -3.68
C ILE A 59 9.92 0.39 -4.65
N ALA A 60 10.83 0.31 -5.62
CA ALA A 60 10.88 -0.74 -6.63
C ALA A 60 9.58 -0.92 -7.43
N PRO A 61 8.86 0.15 -7.83
CA PRO A 61 7.64 -0.05 -8.61
C PRO A 61 7.95 -0.84 -9.90
N PRO A 62 7.12 -1.82 -10.28
CA PRO A 62 7.40 -2.71 -11.41
C PRO A 62 7.42 -1.97 -12.75
N TRP A 63 6.73 -0.83 -12.80
CA TRP A 63 6.65 0.07 -13.93
C TRP A 63 6.88 1.49 -13.45
N ILE A 64 7.36 2.36 -14.34
CA ILE A 64 7.50 3.79 -14.04
C ILE A 64 6.10 4.36 -13.75
N PRO A 65 5.84 4.90 -12.54
CA PRO A 65 4.55 5.49 -12.24
C PRO A 65 4.25 6.65 -13.19
N TYR A 66 3.08 6.62 -13.83
CA TYR A 66 2.70 7.62 -14.81
C TYR A 66 2.36 8.96 -14.13
N ALA A 67 3.34 9.87 -14.11
CA ALA A 67 3.25 11.14 -13.38
C ALA A 67 2.01 12.00 -13.73
N PRO A 68 1.62 12.19 -15.01
CA PRO A 68 0.40 12.94 -15.34
C PRO A 68 -0.86 12.31 -14.75
N GLY A 69 -0.99 10.97 -14.77
CA GLY A 69 -2.14 10.27 -14.18
C GLY A 69 -2.21 10.44 -12.66
N LEU A 70 -1.06 10.38 -11.98
CA LEU A 70 -1.00 10.65 -10.54
C LEU A 70 -1.37 12.11 -10.21
N CYS A 71 -0.94 13.07 -11.04
CA CYS A 71 -1.32 14.47 -10.89
C CYS A 71 -2.82 14.68 -11.11
N TRP A 72 -3.43 13.99 -12.07
CA TRP A 72 -4.88 14.02 -12.30
C TRP A 72 -5.67 13.45 -11.11
N GLN A 73 -5.10 12.46 -10.40
CA GLN A 73 -5.62 11.94 -9.14
C GLN A 73 -5.35 12.85 -7.92
N GLY A 74 -4.73 14.02 -8.14
CA GLY A 74 -4.49 15.04 -7.13
C GLY A 74 -3.22 14.85 -6.28
N LEU A 75 -2.33 13.91 -6.62
CA LEU A 75 -1.08 13.72 -5.87
C LEU A 75 -0.12 14.90 -6.07
N ALA A 76 0.42 15.43 -4.98
CA ALA A 76 1.51 16.40 -5.05
C ALA A 76 2.85 15.70 -5.33
N LEU A 77 3.21 15.64 -6.62
CA LEU A 77 4.44 14.96 -7.09
C LEU A 77 5.73 15.50 -6.45
N SER A 78 5.73 16.75 -5.97
CA SER A 78 6.86 17.37 -5.25
C SER A 78 7.19 16.67 -3.91
N ARG A 79 6.32 15.77 -3.44
CA ARG A 79 6.47 15.00 -2.19
C ARG A 79 6.45 13.48 -2.42
N VAL A 80 6.64 13.05 -3.66
CA VAL A 80 6.74 11.63 -4.03
C VAL A 80 8.19 11.31 -4.36
N LEU A 81 8.79 10.37 -3.63
CA LEU A 81 10.09 9.80 -3.94
C LEU A 81 9.90 8.44 -4.59
N VAL A 82 10.46 8.26 -5.79
CA VAL A 82 10.54 6.95 -6.43
C VAL A 82 11.95 6.41 -6.23
N ILE A 83 12.05 5.27 -5.57
CA ILE A 83 13.31 4.56 -5.37
C ILE A 83 13.33 3.38 -6.33
N ASP A 84 14.20 3.46 -7.31
CA ASP A 84 14.53 2.32 -8.16
C ASP A 84 15.58 1.44 -7.45
N VAL A 85 15.48 0.13 -7.66
CA VAL A 85 16.38 -0.84 -7.05
C VAL A 85 16.93 -1.80 -8.09
N ARG A 86 18.18 -2.22 -7.90
CA ARG A 86 18.84 -3.13 -8.85
C ARG A 86 18.45 -4.59 -8.62
N GLN A 87 18.16 -4.96 -7.37
CA GLN A 87 17.79 -6.32 -7.00
C GLN A 87 16.52 -6.35 -6.14
N ALA A 88 15.74 -7.42 -6.24
CA ALA A 88 14.53 -7.59 -5.44
C ALA A 88 14.80 -7.58 -3.92
N ALA A 89 15.98 -8.04 -3.48
CA ALA A 89 16.39 -8.00 -2.08
C ALA A 89 16.59 -6.57 -1.57
N ASP A 90 17.01 -5.65 -2.44
CA ASP A 90 17.25 -4.25 -2.11
C ASP A 90 15.93 -3.51 -1.82
N ALA A 91 14.80 -3.94 -2.39
CA ALA A 91 13.49 -3.36 -2.10
C ALA A 91 13.11 -3.49 -0.62
N LEU A 92 13.33 -4.68 -0.03
CA LEU A 92 13.05 -4.91 1.39
C LEU A 92 14.00 -4.10 2.28
N TRP A 93 15.28 -4.04 1.91
CA TRP A 93 16.26 -3.23 2.62
C TRP A 93 15.95 -1.72 2.55
N ALA A 94 15.56 -1.22 1.38
CA ALA A 94 15.17 0.17 1.18
C ALA A 94 13.93 0.51 2.00
N MET A 95 12.96 -0.40 2.09
CA MET A 95 11.80 -0.24 2.97
C MET A 95 12.20 -0.22 4.45
N GLU A 96 13.13 -1.09 4.89
CA GLU A 96 13.69 -1.03 6.25
C GLU A 96 14.36 0.32 6.54
N ALA A 97 15.17 0.82 5.60
CA ALA A 97 15.86 2.10 5.73
C ALA A 97 14.87 3.26 5.82
N ALA A 98 13.85 3.28 4.96
CA ALA A 98 12.77 4.25 4.99
C ALA A 98 12.05 4.25 6.35
N LEU A 99 11.66 3.08 6.85
CA LEU A 99 11.01 2.94 8.16
C LEU A 99 11.90 3.40 9.32
N ARG A 100 13.21 3.13 9.26
CA ARG A 100 14.17 3.57 10.30
C ARG A 100 14.36 5.09 10.28
N SER A 101 14.38 5.70 9.10
CA SER A 101 14.58 7.15 8.96
C SER A 101 13.44 7.95 9.61
N GLY A 102 12.21 7.45 9.53
CA GLY A 102 11.02 8.17 9.98
C GLY A 102 10.73 9.44 9.18
N ALA A 103 11.33 9.62 7.99
CA ALA A 103 11.22 10.82 7.17
C ALA A 103 9.95 10.87 6.31
N CYS A 104 9.19 9.77 6.23
CA CYS A 104 8.03 9.62 5.37
C CYS A 104 6.81 9.13 6.15
N ALA A 105 5.63 9.56 5.72
CA ALA A 105 4.35 9.16 6.32
C ALA A 105 3.72 7.96 5.57
N GLY A 106 4.12 7.74 4.31
CA GLY A 106 3.66 6.65 3.46
C GLY A 106 4.82 5.93 2.78
N ILE A 107 4.84 4.59 2.84
CA ILE A 107 5.82 3.77 2.14
C ILE A 107 5.08 2.65 1.42
N ILE A 108 5.25 2.59 0.11
CA ILE A 108 4.75 1.50 -0.74
C ILE A 108 5.97 0.83 -1.36
N ALA A 109 6.11 -0.47 -1.18
CA ALA A 109 7.19 -1.24 -1.78
C ALA A 109 6.62 -2.41 -2.57
N TRP A 110 7.08 -2.60 -3.81
CA TRP A 110 6.79 -3.80 -4.59
C TRP A 110 7.93 -4.78 -4.39
N THR A 111 7.61 -6.00 -3.99
CA THR A 111 8.62 -7.02 -3.71
C THR A 111 8.17 -8.40 -4.18
N GLY A 112 9.17 -9.23 -4.48
CA GLY A 112 8.96 -10.63 -4.81
C GLY A 112 8.91 -11.50 -3.56
N THR A 113 9.85 -12.43 -3.50
CA THR A 113 10.04 -13.33 -2.36
C THR A 113 10.55 -12.55 -1.15
N ALA A 114 9.86 -12.68 -0.02
CA ALA A 114 10.25 -12.05 1.24
C ALA A 114 10.25 -13.12 2.34
N GLY A 115 11.42 -13.38 2.93
CA GLY A 115 11.54 -14.33 4.02
C GLY A 115 10.75 -13.87 5.26
N ARG A 116 10.20 -14.82 6.03
CA ARG A 116 9.41 -14.54 7.24
C ARG A 116 10.13 -13.62 8.23
N VAL A 117 11.44 -13.77 8.39
CA VAL A 117 12.26 -12.94 9.28
C VAL A 117 12.30 -11.48 8.81
N ALA A 118 12.46 -11.25 7.50
CA ALA A 118 12.45 -9.91 6.92
C ALA A 118 11.07 -9.24 7.09
N LEU A 119 9.99 -9.96 6.79
CA LEU A 119 8.62 -9.47 7.00
C LEU A 119 8.35 -9.14 8.47
N GLN A 120 8.84 -9.95 9.41
CA GLN A 120 8.67 -9.71 10.83
C GLN A 120 9.42 -8.47 11.28
N ARG A 121 10.64 -8.28 10.78
CA ARG A 121 11.41 -7.06 11.05
C ARG A 121 10.72 -5.81 10.49
N LEU A 122 10.22 -5.86 9.24
CA LEU A 122 9.46 -4.76 8.65
C LEU A 122 8.21 -4.42 9.46
N HIS A 123 7.44 -5.44 9.87
CA HIS A 123 6.25 -5.24 10.70
C HIS A 123 6.59 -4.58 12.05
N LEU A 124 7.66 -5.02 12.71
CA LEU A 124 8.13 -4.42 13.97
C LEU A 124 8.63 -2.98 13.78
N LEU A 125 9.33 -2.68 12.68
CA LEU A 125 9.78 -1.31 12.37
C LEU A 125 8.59 -0.40 12.08
N ALA A 126 7.63 -0.86 11.28
CA ALA A 126 6.39 -0.13 11.00
C ALA A 126 5.58 0.14 12.27
N GLY A 127 5.61 -0.76 13.26
CA GLY A 127 4.94 -0.58 14.55
C GLY A 127 5.54 0.49 15.47
N LYS A 128 6.72 1.03 15.16
CA LYS A 128 7.38 2.04 16.02
C LYS A 128 6.81 3.45 15.86
N ARG A 129 6.10 3.73 14.76
CA ARG A 129 5.62 5.06 14.37
C ARG A 129 4.28 4.92 13.65
N PRO A 130 3.42 5.95 13.64
CA PRO A 130 2.16 5.93 12.88
C PRO A 130 2.38 6.12 11.37
N VAL A 131 3.20 5.27 10.76
CA VAL A 131 3.49 5.26 9.32
C VAL A 131 2.51 4.34 8.60
N TRP A 132 2.04 4.75 7.43
CA TRP A 132 1.28 3.89 6.53
C TRP A 132 2.26 3.11 5.65
N SER A 133 2.29 1.78 5.83
CA SER A 133 3.27 0.92 5.15
C SER A 133 2.58 -0.22 4.42
N VAL A 134 2.77 -0.26 3.10
CA VAL A 134 2.15 -1.22 2.18
C VAL A 134 3.22 -1.98 1.43
N LEU A 135 3.13 -3.30 1.47
CA LEU A 135 3.99 -4.20 0.73
C LEU A 135 3.18 -4.91 -0.34
N ILE A 136 3.48 -4.60 -1.60
CA ILE A 136 2.78 -5.13 -2.77
C ILE A 136 3.52 -6.37 -3.26
N ARG A 137 2.78 -7.47 -3.40
CA ARG A 137 3.34 -8.79 -3.74
C ARG A 137 2.40 -9.55 -4.67
N ALA A 138 2.93 -10.55 -5.36
CA ALA A 138 2.12 -11.42 -6.22
C ALA A 138 1.13 -12.28 -5.42
N ALA A 139 -0.07 -12.50 -5.97
CA ALA A 139 -1.15 -13.30 -5.38
C ALA A 139 -0.73 -14.72 -4.97
N ARG A 140 0.28 -15.31 -5.65
CA ARG A 140 0.85 -16.62 -5.28
C ARG A 140 1.34 -16.71 -3.83
N PHE A 141 1.67 -15.57 -3.21
CA PHE A 141 2.13 -15.50 -1.81
C PHE A 141 1.00 -15.47 -0.77
N ARG A 142 -0.26 -15.61 -1.19
CA ARG A 142 -1.44 -15.62 -0.31
C ARG A 142 -1.33 -16.64 0.82
N ARG A 143 -0.86 -17.86 0.52
CA ARG A 143 -0.73 -18.95 1.48
C ARG A 143 0.49 -18.84 2.40
N GLU A 144 1.44 -17.95 2.11
CA GLU A 144 2.60 -17.74 2.98
C GLU A 144 2.17 -17.16 4.33
N ARG A 145 2.82 -17.59 5.41
CA ARG A 145 2.61 -17.00 6.73
C ARG A 145 3.30 -15.64 6.79
N SER A 146 2.51 -14.60 7.04
CA SER A 146 3.00 -13.23 7.15
C SER A 146 2.61 -12.61 8.50
N PRO A 147 3.49 -11.78 9.09
CA PRO A 147 3.21 -11.03 10.31
C PRO A 147 2.32 -9.80 10.08
N ALA A 148 2.04 -9.42 8.83
CA ALA A 148 1.24 -8.24 8.47
C ALA A 148 -0.09 -8.18 9.22
N MET A 149 -0.51 -6.98 9.63
CA MET A 149 -1.77 -6.77 10.36
C MET A 149 -2.99 -6.93 9.47
N LEU A 150 -2.82 -6.53 8.22
CA LEU A 150 -3.83 -6.55 7.18
C LEU A 150 -3.22 -7.22 5.94
N ARG A 151 -3.93 -8.18 5.38
CA ARG A 151 -3.63 -8.76 4.07
C ARG A 151 -4.89 -8.77 3.24
N LEU A 152 -4.78 -8.21 2.06
CA LEU A 152 -5.84 -8.15 1.07
C LEU A 152 -5.32 -8.63 -0.29
N GLN A 153 -6.24 -9.09 -1.13
CA GLN A 153 -5.99 -9.38 -2.52
C GLN A 153 -6.90 -8.52 -3.39
N LEU A 154 -6.35 -7.99 -4.48
CA LEU A 154 -7.14 -7.30 -5.50
C LEU A 154 -7.43 -8.25 -6.64
N HIS A 155 -8.69 -8.22 -7.04
CA HIS A 155 -9.20 -8.88 -8.23
C HIS A 155 -9.73 -7.78 -9.14
N LEU A 156 -9.17 -7.67 -10.35
CA LEU A 156 -9.70 -6.78 -11.37
C LEU A 156 -11.03 -7.33 -11.86
N GLU A 157 -12.06 -6.49 -11.89
CA GLU A 157 -13.31 -6.89 -12.52
C GLU A 157 -13.35 -6.42 -13.97
N PRO A 158 -13.66 -7.30 -14.92
CA PRO A 158 -13.89 -6.90 -16.30
C PRO A 158 -15.18 -6.07 -16.39
N GLY A 159 -15.10 -4.86 -16.95
CA GLY A 159 -16.23 -3.96 -17.10
C GLY A 159 -15.86 -2.63 -17.76
N ILE A 160 -16.88 -1.84 -18.10
CA ILE A 160 -16.73 -0.51 -18.73
C ILE A 160 -16.12 0.51 -17.75
N GLN A 161 -16.37 0.32 -16.44
CA GLN A 161 -15.77 1.12 -15.37
C GLN A 161 -14.69 0.29 -14.68
N ALA A 162 -13.56 0.92 -14.36
CA ALA A 162 -12.48 0.29 -13.60
C ALA A 162 -12.96 0.04 -12.17
N ALA A 163 -13.46 -1.16 -11.90
CA ALA A 163 -13.83 -1.60 -10.57
C ALA A 163 -12.83 -2.67 -10.09
N VAL A 164 -12.50 -2.62 -8.80
CA VAL A 164 -11.67 -3.61 -8.15
C VAL A 164 -12.44 -4.27 -7.01
N CYS A 165 -12.34 -5.58 -6.96
CA CYS A 165 -12.84 -6.37 -5.85
C CYS A 165 -11.69 -6.58 -4.86
N VAL A 166 -11.84 -6.02 -3.67
CA VAL A 166 -10.87 -6.10 -2.57
C VAL A 166 -11.30 -7.22 -1.64
N GLU A 167 -10.53 -8.30 -1.62
CA GLU A 167 -10.75 -9.43 -0.72
C GLU A 167 -9.80 -9.35 0.47
N ILE A 168 -10.34 -9.11 1.66
CA ILE A 168 -9.61 -9.05 2.92
C ILE A 168 -9.66 -10.45 3.56
N PHE A 169 -8.55 -11.18 3.49
CA PHE A 169 -8.45 -12.54 4.04
C PHE A 169 -7.64 -12.60 5.35
N LYS A 170 -7.01 -11.50 5.76
CA LYS A 170 -6.44 -11.34 7.09
C LYS A 170 -6.64 -9.92 7.58
N ASN A 171 -7.32 -9.74 8.69
CA ASN A 171 -7.45 -8.45 9.35
C ASN A 171 -7.39 -8.67 10.87
N ARG A 172 -6.45 -8.01 11.56
CA ARG A 172 -6.34 -8.11 13.02
C ARG A 172 -7.34 -7.23 13.77
N LEU A 173 -7.96 -6.28 13.08
CA LEU A 173 -8.88 -5.29 13.66
C LEU A 173 -10.35 -5.64 13.43
N ARG A 174 -10.68 -6.36 12.35
CA ARG A 174 -12.05 -6.72 11.94
C ARG A 174 -12.11 -8.11 11.28
N ALA A 175 -13.32 -8.54 10.92
CA ALA A 175 -13.56 -9.76 10.17
C ALA A 175 -12.99 -9.68 8.73
N ALA A 176 -12.71 -10.86 8.17
CA ALA A 176 -12.43 -11.03 6.76
C ALA A 176 -13.70 -10.83 5.92
N GLY A 177 -13.53 -10.50 4.65
CA GLY A 177 -14.64 -10.36 3.70
C GLY A 177 -14.21 -9.71 2.40
N THR A 178 -15.17 -9.36 1.56
CA THR A 178 -14.92 -8.82 0.23
C THR A 178 -15.75 -7.56 0.00
N VAL A 179 -15.16 -6.56 -0.64
CA VAL A 179 -15.83 -5.31 -1.03
C VAL A 179 -15.45 -4.92 -2.44
N ARG A 180 -16.43 -4.41 -3.17
CA ARG A 180 -16.23 -3.84 -4.50
C ARG A 180 -15.98 -2.34 -4.37
N VAL A 181 -14.95 -1.85 -5.04
CA VAL A 181 -14.55 -0.44 -5.04
C VAL A 181 -14.47 0.04 -6.49
N SER A 182 -15.15 1.13 -6.80
CA SER A 182 -15.02 1.81 -8.09
C SER A 182 -13.82 2.74 -8.04
N LEU A 183 -12.90 2.61 -9.00
CA LEU A 183 -11.74 3.49 -9.11
C LEU A 183 -12.11 4.78 -9.86
N PRO A 184 -11.47 5.91 -9.50
CA PRO A 184 -11.63 7.18 -10.21
C PRO A 184 -11.05 7.16 -11.62
#